data_AF-A0A178IJC2-F1
#
_entry.id   AF-A0A178IJC2-F1
#
_cell.length_a   1.000
_cell.length_b   1.000
_cell.length_c   1.000
_cell.angle_alpha   90.00
_cell.angle_beta   90.00
_cell.angle_gamma   90.00
#
_symmetry.space_group_name_H-M   'P 1'
#
loop_
_entity.id
_entity.type
_entity.pdbx_description
1 polymer ?
#
loop_
_entity_poly.entity_id
_entity_poly.type
_entity_poly.pdbx_seq_one_letter_code
_entity_poly.pdbx_strand_id
1 'polypeptide(L)'
;MHDSVPGDCLRCGVCCFSTLETYVRVSGADWARLGADAERVTHFIGHRAYMRLTDGHCAALRPRRAHDGATEWFCTIYDRRPQICRDLARGSPACLGELATKSSRPASFYLAVC
;
A
#
# COMPACT_ATOMS: atom_id res chain seq x y z
N MET A 1 -2.52 17.39 -18.89
CA MET A 1 -1.51 16.33 -19.02
C MET A 1 -1.84 15.27 -18.00
N HIS A 2 -2.63 14.25 -18.38
CA HIS A 2 -2.91 13.11 -17.50
C HIS A 2 -1.65 12.26 -17.50
N ASP A 3 -0.86 12.35 -16.43
CA ASP A 3 0.15 11.32 -16.16
C ASP A 3 -0.58 9.99 -16.13
N SER A 4 -0.33 9.20 -17.16
CA SER A 4 -1.04 7.96 -17.45
C SER A 4 -0.94 7.04 -16.24
N VAL A 5 -2.10 6.68 -15.69
CA VAL A 5 -2.20 5.64 -14.65
C VAL A 5 -1.36 4.45 -15.09
N PRO A 6 -0.32 4.07 -14.31
CA PRO A 6 0.56 2.98 -14.73
C PRO A 6 -0.25 1.72 -15.03
N GLY A 7 0.09 1.04 -16.14
CA GLY A 7 -0.62 -0.15 -16.59
C GLY A 7 -0.63 -1.29 -15.57
N ASP A 8 0.33 -1.26 -14.63
CA ASP A 8 0.46 -2.21 -13.53
C ASP A 8 0.66 -1.48 -12.19
N CYS A 9 -0.11 -1.88 -11.18
CA CYS A 9 0.01 -1.38 -9.82
C CYS A 9 1.38 -1.67 -9.19
N LEU A 10 2.07 -2.73 -9.62
CA LEU A 10 3.42 -3.04 -9.17
C LEU A 10 4.44 -1.95 -9.56
N ARG A 11 4.14 -1.11 -10.55
CA ARG A 11 5.04 -0.04 -11.00
C ARG A 11 4.94 1.23 -10.14
N CYS A 12 3.79 1.48 -9.50
CA CYS A 12 3.62 2.70 -8.71
C CYS A 12 3.54 2.45 -7.20
N GLY A 13 2.81 1.44 -6.75
CA GLY A 13 2.60 1.14 -5.33
C GLY A 13 2.05 2.30 -4.48
N VAL A 14 1.63 3.42 -5.07
CA VAL A 14 1.44 4.71 -4.36
C VAL A 14 0.44 4.66 -3.21
N CYS A 15 -0.60 3.82 -3.36
CA CYS A 15 -1.63 3.65 -2.34
C CYS A 15 -1.13 2.97 -1.07
N CYS A 16 0.02 2.30 -1.12
CA CYS A 16 0.63 1.70 0.05
C CYS A 16 1.45 2.70 0.87
N PHE A 17 1.63 3.95 0.41
CA PHE A 17 2.43 4.95 1.11
C PHE A 17 1.58 5.91 1.95
N SER A 18 1.94 6.06 3.22
CA SER A 18 1.32 7.02 4.14
C SER A 18 2.20 7.19 5.38
N THR A 19 2.04 8.31 6.08
CA THR A 19 2.62 8.55 7.41
C THR A 19 1.55 8.51 8.51
N LEU A 20 0.28 8.39 8.14
CA LEU A 20 -0.83 8.38 9.08
C LEU A 20 -1.06 6.97 9.63
N GLU A 21 -0.81 6.76 10.91
CA GLU A 21 -0.96 5.45 11.58
C GLU A 21 -2.38 4.85 11.49
N THR A 22 -3.38 5.70 11.25
CA THR A 22 -4.79 5.33 11.09
C THR A 22 -5.25 5.23 9.63
N TYR A 23 -4.32 5.23 8.66
CA TYR A 23 -4.62 5.40 7.23
C TYR A 23 -5.57 4.33 6.66
N VAL A 24 -5.38 3.05 6.98
CA VAL A 24 -6.30 1.98 6.56
C VAL A 24 -6.84 1.29 7.79
N ARG A 25 -8.14 1.47 8.04
CA ARG A 25 -8.84 0.76 9.11
C ARG A 25 -9.08 -0.70 8.72
N VAL A 26 -8.90 -1.60 9.68
CA VAL A 26 -9.13 -3.04 9.53
C VAL A 26 -10.39 -3.40 10.31
N SER A 27 -11.42 -3.83 9.60
CA SER A 27 -12.63 -4.37 10.24
C SER A 27 -12.39 -5.79 10.79
N GLY A 28 -13.32 -6.33 11.58
CA GLY A 28 -13.25 -7.74 12.00
C GLY A 28 -13.27 -8.72 10.82
N ALA A 29 -14.00 -8.41 9.75
CA ALA A 29 -14.01 -9.22 8.53
C ALA A 29 -12.67 -9.15 7.78
N ASP A 30 -12.03 -7.96 7.75
CA ASP A 30 -10.69 -7.82 7.18
C ASP A 30 -9.66 -8.57 8.03
N TRP A 31 -9.76 -8.48 9.36
CA TRP A 31 -8.89 -9.23 10.29
C TRP A 31 -8.95 -10.73 10.02
N ALA A 32 -10.15 -11.30 9.96
CA ALA A 32 -10.35 -12.71 9.65
C ALA A 32 -9.78 -13.07 8.26
N ARG A 33 -9.95 -12.18 7.26
CA ARG A 33 -9.42 -12.38 5.90
C ARG A 33 -7.89 -12.35 5.84
N LEU A 34 -7.25 -11.51 6.65
CA LEU A 34 -5.78 -11.43 6.75
C LEU A 34 -5.19 -12.72 7.32
N GLY A 35 -5.94 -13.43 8.16
CA GLY A 35 -5.52 -14.72 8.71
C GLY A 35 -4.21 -14.62 9.48
N ALA A 36 -3.27 -15.54 9.20
CA ALA A 36 -1.96 -15.59 9.87
C ALA A 36 -1.10 -14.33 9.66
N ASP A 37 -1.40 -13.49 8.66
CA ASP A 37 -0.67 -12.25 8.45
C ASP A 37 -1.16 -11.09 9.33
N ALA A 38 -2.35 -11.22 9.95
CA ALA A 38 -3.04 -10.11 10.62
C ALA A 38 -2.14 -9.43 11.65
N GLU A 39 -1.52 -10.20 12.55
CA GLU A 39 -0.65 -9.65 13.60
C GLU A 39 0.59 -8.96 13.04
N ARG A 40 1.15 -9.48 11.94
CA ARG A 40 2.33 -8.89 11.28
C ARG A 40 1.99 -7.54 10.63
N VAL A 41 0.86 -7.48 9.93
CA VAL A 41 0.55 -6.36 9.03
C VAL A 41 -0.39 -5.32 9.64
N THR A 42 -0.83 -5.53 10.88
CA THR A 42 -1.73 -4.60 11.58
C THR A 42 -1.16 -4.17 12.92
N HIS A 43 -1.80 -3.14 13.49
CA HIS A 43 -1.60 -2.70 14.86
C HIS A 43 -2.91 -2.17 15.45
N PHE A 44 -2.99 -2.14 16.77
CA PHE A 44 -4.15 -1.59 17.48
C PHE A 44 -3.84 -0.20 18.01
N ILE A 45 -4.75 0.73 17.76
CA ILE A 45 -4.78 2.05 18.42
C ILE A 45 -6.06 2.07 19.24
N GLY A 46 -5.90 1.92 20.56
CA GLY A 46 -6.99 1.60 21.46
C GLY A 46 -7.64 0.26 21.09
N HIS A 47 -8.94 0.27 20.81
CA HIS A 47 -9.73 -0.93 20.47
C HIS A 47 -9.92 -1.13 18.95
N ARG A 48 -9.19 -0.38 18.11
CA ARG A 48 -9.36 -0.41 16.64
C ARG A 48 -8.08 -0.87 15.96
N ALA A 49 -8.21 -1.82 15.04
CA ALA A 49 -7.12 -2.30 14.21
C ALA A 49 -6.96 -1.41 12.96
N TYR A 50 -5.70 -1.15 12.59
CA TYR A 50 -5.30 -0.46 11.37
C TYR A 50 -4.16 -1.22 10.70
N MET A 51 -3.98 -1.03 9.39
CA MET A 51 -2.78 -1.52 8.71
C MET A 51 -1.55 -0.82 9.30
N ARG A 52 -0.55 -1.59 9.66
CA ARG A 52 0.73 -1.10 10.16
C ARG A 52 1.47 -0.39 9.03
N LEU A 53 1.95 0.82 9.32
CA LEU A 53 2.89 1.53 8.46
C LEU A 53 4.28 1.49 9.10
N THR A 54 5.31 1.28 8.29
CA THR A 54 6.72 1.23 8.68
C THR A 54 7.49 1.99 7.61
N ASP A 55 8.36 2.92 7.99
CA ASP A 55 9.16 3.73 7.07
C ASP A 55 8.34 4.39 5.94
N GLY A 56 7.19 4.96 6.32
CA GLY A 56 6.30 5.69 5.40
C GLY A 56 5.47 4.82 4.43
N HIS A 57 5.45 3.50 4.61
CA HIS A 57 4.68 2.58 3.77
C HIS A 57 4.06 1.42 4.55
N CYS A 58 3.05 0.77 3.97
CA CYS A 58 2.36 -0.36 4.57
C CYS A 58 3.33 -1.54 4.81
N ALA A 59 3.30 -2.14 5.99
CA ALA A 59 4.18 -3.25 6.39
C ALA A 59 4.10 -4.47 5.47
N ALA A 60 3.01 -4.61 4.70
CA ALA A 60 2.84 -5.65 3.70
C ALA A 60 3.52 -5.35 2.34
N LEU A 61 3.97 -4.12 2.10
CA LEU A 61 4.67 -3.73 0.88
C LEU A 61 6.12 -4.23 0.94
N ARG A 62 6.56 -4.84 -0.16
CA ARG A 62 7.93 -5.31 -0.35
C ARG A 62 8.44 -4.81 -1.70
N PRO A 63 9.41 -3.89 -1.71
CA PRO A 63 10.12 -3.54 -2.93
C PRO A 63 10.92 -4.75 -3.41
N ARG A 64 10.86 -5.04 -4.71
CA ARG A 64 11.70 -6.05 -5.38
C ARG A 64 12.30 -5.47 -6.65
N ARG A 65 13.43 -6.01 -7.10
CA ARG A 65 13.99 -5.66 -8.42
C ARG A 65 13.28 -6.46 -9.50
N ALA A 66 12.77 -5.76 -10.50
CA ALA A 66 12.29 -6.36 -11.73
C ALA A 66 13.46 -6.72 -12.64
N HIS A 67 13.18 -7.55 -13.65
CA HIS A 67 14.17 -7.97 -14.65
C HIS A 67 14.73 -6.80 -15.47
N ASP A 68 13.94 -5.74 -15.66
CA ASP A 68 14.36 -4.52 -16.35
C ASP A 68 15.15 -3.54 -15.45
N GLY A 69 15.47 -3.94 -14.22
CA GLY A 69 16.21 -3.14 -13.24
C GLY A 69 15.35 -2.14 -12.44
N ALA A 70 14.09 -1.94 -12.82
CA ALA A 70 13.18 -1.07 -12.08
C ALA A 70 12.71 -1.71 -10.76
N THR A 71 12.22 -0.88 -9.85
CA THR A 71 11.62 -1.34 -8.60
C THR A 71 10.15 -1.72 -8.83
N GLU A 72 9.77 -2.89 -8.33
CA GLU A 72 8.39 -3.33 -8.22
C GLU A 72 7.92 -3.31 -6.78
N TRP A 73 6.74 -2.75 -6.57
CA TRP A 73 6.12 -2.57 -5.27
C TRP A 73 5.13 -3.70 -5.00
N PHE A 74 5.64 -4.79 -4.42
CA PHE A 74 4.87 -6.03 -4.24
C PHE A 74 4.11 -6.05 -2.92
N CYS A 75 2.78 -6.19 -2.98
CA CYS A 75 1.95 -6.37 -1.78
C CYS A 75 1.90 -7.86 -1.41
N THR A 76 2.52 -8.23 -0.29
CA THR A 76 2.60 -9.63 0.19
C THR A 76 1.26 -10.24 0.60
N ILE A 77 0.22 -9.41 0.75
CA ILE A 77 -1.15 -9.84 1.11
C ILE A 77 -2.16 -9.55 0.00
N TYR A 78 -1.73 -9.42 -1.27
CA TYR A 78 -2.57 -8.93 -2.38
C TYR A 78 -3.96 -9.59 -2.45
N ASP A 79 -4.00 -10.92 -2.32
CA ASP A 79 -5.24 -11.70 -2.38
C ASP A 79 -6.04 -11.71 -1.07
N ARG A 80 -5.45 -11.24 0.03
CA ARG A 80 -6.05 -11.13 1.37
C ARG A 80 -6.29 -9.69 1.81
N ARG A 81 -6.06 -8.72 0.92
CA ARG A 81 -6.21 -7.28 1.19
C ARG A 81 -7.50 -6.93 1.94
N PRO A 82 -7.46 -5.96 2.88
CA PRO A 82 -8.65 -5.34 3.43
C PRO A 82 -9.54 -4.75 2.32
N GLN A 83 -10.84 -4.59 2.60
CA GLN A 83 -11.80 -4.15 1.60
C GLN A 83 -11.44 -2.78 1.00
N ILE A 84 -11.02 -1.82 1.85
CA ILE A 84 -10.57 -0.48 1.41
C ILE A 84 -9.45 -0.57 0.34
N CYS A 85 -8.51 -1.50 0.51
CA CYS A 85 -7.42 -1.69 -0.45
C CYS A 85 -7.85 -2.37 -1.76
N ARG A 86 -8.99 -3.07 -1.76
CA ARG A 86 -9.59 -3.69 -2.96
C ARG A 86 -10.44 -2.70 -3.73
N ASP A 87 -11.19 -1.88 -2.99
CA ASP A 87 -12.07 -0.85 -3.54
C ASP A 87 -11.29 0.23 -4.29
N LEU A 88 -9.99 0.37 -3.99
CA LEU A 88 -9.06 1.21 -4.74
C LEU A 88 -8.73 0.60 -6.11
N ALA A 89 -9.69 0.62 -7.02
CA ALA A 89 -9.53 0.15 -8.39
C ALA A 89 -8.58 1.06 -9.18
N ARG A 90 -7.73 0.46 -10.01
CA ARG A 90 -6.81 1.19 -10.91
C ARG A 90 -7.62 2.15 -11.80
N GLY A 91 -7.19 3.41 -11.87
CA GLY A 91 -7.83 4.44 -12.68
C GLY A 91 -9.15 4.98 -12.13
N SER A 92 -9.60 4.48 -10.98
CA SER A 92 -10.71 5.11 -10.25
C SER A 92 -10.33 6.51 -9.75
N PRO A 93 -11.32 7.37 -9.44
CA PRO A 93 -11.04 8.68 -8.83
C PRO A 93 -10.17 8.60 -7.57
N ALA A 94 -10.34 7.56 -6.74
CA ALA A 94 -9.51 7.33 -5.58
C ALA A 94 -8.05 7.00 -5.97
N CYS A 95 -7.84 6.15 -6.99
CA CYS A 95 -6.50 5.87 -7.52
C CYS A 95 -5.83 7.13 -8.08
N LEU A 96 -6.57 7.99 -8.78
CA LEU A 96 -6.07 9.25 -9.30
C LEU A 96 -5.70 10.22 -8.19
N GLY A 97 -6.50 10.30 -7.11
CA GLY A 97 -6.19 11.12 -5.94
C GLY A 97 -4.91 10.66 -5.21
N GLU A 98 -4.72 9.35 -5.09
CA GLU A 98 -3.51 8.75 -4.54
C GLU A 98 -2.28 9.09 -5.40
N LEU A 99 -2.39 8.97 -6.73
CA LEU A 99 -1.32 9.37 -7.65
C LEU A 99 -0.99 10.86 -7.52
N ALA A 100 -1.99 11.73 -7.55
CA ALA A 100 -1.80 13.18 -7.47
C ALA A 100 -1.15 13.62 -6.14
N THR A 101 -1.44 12.91 -5.06
CA THR A 101 -0.97 13.30 -3.72
C THR A 101 0.36 12.64 -3.33
N LYS A 102 0.69 11.48 -3.93
CA LYS A 102 1.72 10.58 -3.38
C LYS A 102 2.72 10.03 -4.40
N SER A 103 2.65 10.43 -5.67
CA SER A 103 3.52 9.92 -6.74
C SER A 103 5.02 10.01 -6.44
N SER A 104 5.46 11.00 -5.63
CA SER A 104 6.86 11.17 -5.23
C SER A 104 7.34 10.24 -4.12
N ARG A 105 6.43 9.70 -3.29
CA ARG A 105 6.79 8.93 -2.08
C ARG A 105 7.56 7.63 -2.38
N PRO A 106 7.20 6.83 -3.41
CA PRO A 106 7.98 5.64 -3.75
C PRO A 106 9.44 5.96 -4.12
N ALA A 107 9.66 7.06 -4.83
CA ALA A 107 11.01 7.50 -5.19
C ALA A 107 11.81 7.97 -3.96
N SER A 108 11.19 8.71 -3.04
CA SER A 108 11.83 9.13 -1.79
C SER A 108 12.20 7.95 -0.89
N PHE A 109 11.38 6.90 -0.86
CA PHE A 109 11.72 5.67 -0.12
C PHE A 109 12.99 5.01 -0.69
N TYR A 110 13.11 4.93 -2.02
CA TYR A 110 14.27 4.31 -2.65
C TYR A 110 15.58 5.06 -2.34
N LEU A 111 15.55 6.40 -2.33
CA LEU A 111 16.72 7.23 -1.97
C LEU A 111 17.13 7.10 -0.49
N ALA A 112 16.23 6.67 0.39
CA ALA A 112 16.53 6.47 1.82
C ALA A 112 17.10 5.07 2.13
N VAL A 113 17.01 4.14 1.17
CA VAL A 113 17.40 2.72 1.34
C VAL A 113 18.66 2.35 0.54
N CYS A 114 19.12 3.24 -0.35
CA CYS A 114 20.43 3.17 -1.02
C CYS A 114 21.45 4.07 -0.32
#